data_AF-A0A923WJ66-F1
#
_entry.id   AF-A0A923WJ66-F1
#
_cell.length_a   1.000
_cell.length_b   1.000
_cell.length_c   1.000
_cell.angle_alpha   90.00
_cell.angle_beta   90.00
_cell.angle_gamma   90.00
#
_symmetry.space_group_name_H-M   'P 1'
#
loop_
_entity.id
_entity.type
_entity.pdbx_description
1 polymer ?
#
loop_
_entity_poly.entity_id
_entity_poly.type
_entity_poly.pdbx_seq_one_letter_code
_entity_poly.pdbx_strand_id
1 'polypeptide(L)'
;RDSFSDFMRYFGTFMYRGLLDLSLYFSRKKREKLMIKTIRGEVLYILMCVGLCFINWQATVVVFIIPLLISRFIMMLGNWTQHSFIDAADPGNHYKNSITCINTNYNKKCWNDGYHISHHVKPTMHWTEHPIHFTENIQKYALNKSIVFEGIGFLEVFIFLMFKRYDKLEKHFVNIENSYTSGDEVISLMKYRTQKIVN
;
A
#
# COMPACT_ATOMS: atom_id res chain seq x y z
N ARG A 1 -12.96 -0.80 -0.36
CA ARG A 1 -11.63 -0.39 -0.84
C ARG A 1 -11.49 -0.54 -2.36
N ASP A 2 -12.60 -0.56 -3.10
CA ASP A 2 -12.68 -0.60 -4.57
C ASP A 2 -13.49 0.60 -5.13
N SER A 3 -13.39 1.74 -4.44
CA SER A 3 -14.12 2.97 -4.75
C SER A 3 -13.15 4.15 -4.80
N PHE A 4 -13.15 4.86 -5.91
CA PHE A 4 -12.30 6.04 -6.10
C PHE A 4 -12.66 7.16 -5.12
N SER A 5 -13.95 7.34 -4.82
CA SER A 5 -14.40 8.32 -3.84
C SER A 5 -13.86 8.01 -2.44
N ASP A 6 -13.86 6.73 -2.04
CA ASP A 6 -13.33 6.33 -0.73
C ASP A 6 -11.81 6.48 -0.67
N PHE A 7 -11.10 6.18 -1.77
CA PHE A 7 -9.67 6.47 -1.88
C PHE A 7 -9.38 7.97 -1.74
N MET A 8 -10.14 8.84 -2.41
CA MET A 8 -9.96 10.29 -2.29
C MET A 8 -10.26 10.79 -0.87
N ARG A 9 -11.24 10.21 -0.17
CA ARG A 9 -11.49 10.50 1.24
C ARG A 9 -10.31 10.06 2.12
N TYR A 10 -9.75 8.88 1.87
CA TYR A 10 -8.56 8.38 2.56
C TYR A 10 -7.35 9.28 2.32
N PHE A 11 -7.07 9.66 1.07
CA PHE A 11 -6.00 10.56 0.71
C PHE A 11 -6.18 11.95 1.35
N GLY A 12 -7.38 12.52 1.27
CA GLY A 12 -7.69 13.81 1.93
C GLY A 12 -7.51 13.75 3.45
N THR A 13 -7.90 12.65 4.08
CA THR A 13 -7.68 12.41 5.52
C THR A 13 -6.19 12.38 5.85
N PHE A 14 -5.38 11.68 5.03
CA PHE A 14 -3.93 11.67 5.19
C PHE A 14 -3.33 13.07 5.04
N MET A 15 -3.76 13.84 4.03
CA MET A 15 -3.24 15.20 3.81
C MET A 15 -3.57 16.15 4.96
N TYR A 16 -4.77 16.07 5.53
CA TYR A 16 -5.20 16.94 6.61
C TYR A 16 -4.71 16.50 8.00
N ARG A 17 -4.77 15.19 8.29
CA ARG A 17 -4.51 14.65 9.63
C ARG A 17 -3.21 13.88 9.75
N GLY A 18 -2.53 13.53 8.66
CA GLY A 18 -1.41 12.58 8.68
C GLY A 18 -0.31 12.98 9.66
N LEU A 19 0.12 14.25 9.65
CA LEU A 19 1.13 14.75 10.59
C LEU A 19 0.64 14.70 12.04
N LEU A 20 -0.62 15.09 12.27
CA LEU A 20 -1.22 15.11 13.60
C LEU A 20 -1.36 13.68 14.16
N ASP A 21 -2.00 12.79 13.42
CA ASP A 21 -2.26 11.41 13.83
C ASP A 21 -0.93 10.65 14.07
N LEU A 22 0.10 10.88 13.23
CA LEU A 22 1.44 10.31 13.42
C LEU A 22 2.13 10.86 14.67
N SER A 23 2.04 12.17 14.91
CA SER A 23 2.61 12.81 16.09
C SER A 23 1.96 12.31 17.37
N LEU A 24 0.62 12.23 17.39
CA LEU A 24 -0.15 11.67 18.49
C LEU A 24 0.15 10.18 18.70
N TYR A 25 0.37 9.41 17.63
CA TYR A 25 0.80 8.02 17.73
C TYR A 25 2.16 7.89 18.41
N PHE A 26 3.16 8.68 17.98
CA PHE A 26 4.49 8.64 18.59
C PHE A 26 4.48 9.11 20.05
N SER A 27 3.70 10.13 20.39
CA SER A 27 3.50 10.54 21.78
C SER A 27 2.91 9.41 22.62
N ARG A 28 1.81 8.78 22.18
CA ARG A 28 1.19 7.64 22.87
C ARG A 28 2.13 6.45 23.04
N LYS A 29 3.03 6.22 22.08
CA LYS A 29 4.05 5.14 22.13
C LYS A 29 5.34 5.56 22.83
N LYS A 30 5.41 6.73 23.47
CA LYS A 30 6.60 7.28 24.15
C LYS A 30 7.83 7.34 23.23
N ARG A 31 7.61 7.64 21.94
CA ARG A 31 8.65 7.77 20.89
C ARG A 31 8.92 9.23 20.54
N GLU A 32 9.16 10.06 21.55
CA GLU A 32 9.29 11.53 21.39
C GLU A 32 10.37 11.95 20.40
N LYS A 33 11.50 11.25 20.36
CA LYS A 33 12.57 11.52 19.38
C LYS A 33 12.07 11.41 17.93
N LEU A 34 11.19 10.45 17.62
CA LEU A 34 10.61 10.31 16.28
C LEU A 34 9.59 11.42 16.02
N MET A 35 8.73 11.72 16.99
CA MET A 35 7.77 12.83 16.91
C MET A 35 8.46 14.16 16.58
N ILE A 36 9.50 14.52 17.34
CA ILE A 36 10.27 15.76 17.13
C ILE A 36 10.92 15.77 15.75
N LYS A 37 11.54 14.65 15.33
CA LYS A 37 12.15 14.55 13.99
C LYS A 37 11.12 14.75 12.88
N THR A 38 9.93 14.15 13.00
CA THR A 38 8.84 14.30 12.03
C THR A 38 8.33 15.73 11.97
N ILE A 39 7.94 16.32 13.10
CA ILE A 39 7.41 17.70 13.15
C ILE A 39 8.46 18.69 12.66
N ARG A 40 9.71 18.58 13.15
CA ARG A 40 10.80 19.48 12.75
C ARG A 40 11.09 19.36 11.26
N GLY A 41 11.13 18.14 10.71
CA GLY A 41 11.35 17.93 9.28
C GLY A 41 10.27 18.58 8.42
N GLU A 42 9.01 18.39 8.79
CA GLU A 42 7.86 18.98 8.09
C GLU A 42 7.88 20.51 8.15
N VAL A 43 8.07 21.10 9.34
CA VAL A 43 8.12 22.56 9.52
C VAL A 43 9.30 23.17 8.76
N LEU A 44 10.50 22.57 8.87
CA LEU A 44 11.67 23.08 8.15
C LEU A 44 11.49 23.00 6.63
N TYR A 45 10.86 21.94 6.12
CA TYR A 45 10.58 21.81 4.69
C TYR A 45 9.60 22.89 4.21
N ILE A 46 8.54 23.16 4.96
CA ILE A 46 7.57 24.22 4.64
C ILE A 46 8.24 25.59 4.68
N LEU A 47 9.00 25.91 5.73
CA LEU A 47 9.71 27.18 5.85
C LEU A 47 10.73 27.37 4.73
N MET A 48 11.45 26.30 4.35
CA MET A 48 12.34 26.32 3.20
C MET A 48 11.58 26.65 1.91
N CYS A 49 10.45 25.99 1.64
CA CYS A 49 9.64 26.29 0.45
C CYS A 49 9.13 27.73 0.45
N VAL A 50 8.62 28.22 1.59
CA VAL A 50 8.17 29.62 1.73
C VAL A 50 9.32 30.58 1.46
N GLY A 51 10.50 30.36 2.04
CA GLY A 51 11.69 31.17 1.80
C GLY A 51 12.14 31.18 0.33
N LEU A 52 12.17 30.02 -0.31
CA LEU A 52 12.55 29.88 -1.72
C LEU A 52 11.53 30.52 -2.67
N CYS A 53 10.25 30.59 -2.29
CA CYS A 53 9.24 31.29 -3.08
C CYS A 53 9.54 32.80 -3.22
N PHE A 54 10.20 33.42 -2.24
CA PHE A 54 10.63 34.82 -2.35
C PHE A 54 11.84 35.02 -3.26
N ILE A 55 12.56 33.95 -3.60
CA ILE A 55 13.69 33.97 -4.53
C ILE A 55 13.21 33.64 -5.95
N ASN A 56 12.52 32.51 -6.11
CA ASN A 56 11.93 32.07 -7.36
C ASN A 56 10.77 31.08 -7.09
N TRP A 57 9.55 31.60 -7.08
CA TRP A 57 8.36 30.78 -6.78
C TRP A 57 8.08 29.73 -7.86
N GLN A 58 8.36 30.00 -9.13
CA GLN A 58 8.12 29.05 -10.22
C GLN A 58 8.99 27.81 -10.06
N ALA A 59 10.30 28.01 -9.86
CA ALA A 59 11.24 26.93 -9.61
C ALA A 59 10.88 26.18 -8.33
N THR A 60 10.49 26.89 -7.27
CA THR A 60 10.10 26.28 -6.00
C THR A 60 8.88 25.36 -6.14
N VAL A 61 7.86 25.82 -6.85
CA VAL A 61 6.66 25.03 -7.12
C VAL A 61 6.99 23.76 -7.91
N VAL A 62 7.78 23.89 -8.98
CA VAL A 62 8.09 22.76 -9.88
C VAL A 62 9.04 21.74 -9.24
N VAL A 63 10.03 22.19 -8.48
CA VAL A 63 11.10 21.31 -7.96
C VAL A 63 10.77 20.73 -6.59
N PHE A 64 10.02 21.45 -5.75
CA PHE A 64 9.76 21.01 -4.38
C PHE A 64 8.29 20.69 -4.14
N ILE A 65 7.39 21.63 -4.41
CA ILE A 65 5.97 21.50 -4.01
C ILE A 65 5.26 20.43 -4.84
N ILE A 66 5.36 20.49 -6.17
CA ILE A 66 4.71 19.51 -7.07
C ILE A 66 5.23 18.09 -6.78
N PRO A 67 6.56 17.83 -6.71
CA PRO A 67 7.07 16.51 -6.38
C PRO A 67 6.60 16.02 -5.01
N LEU A 68 6.53 16.87 -3.98
CA LEU A 68 5.99 16.48 -2.67
C LEU A 68 4.54 16.00 -2.77
N LEU A 69 3.69 16.76 -3.46
CA LEU A 69 2.26 16.42 -3.62
C LEU A 69 2.09 15.12 -4.42
N ILE A 70 2.85 14.97 -5.52
CA ILE A 70 2.86 13.75 -6.33
C ILE A 70 3.33 12.55 -5.50
N SER A 71 4.45 12.67 -4.79
CA SER A 71 4.98 11.59 -3.95
C SER A 71 3.97 11.18 -2.87
N ARG A 72 3.34 12.13 -2.19
CA ARG A 72 2.29 11.84 -1.20
C ARG A 72 1.13 11.08 -1.82
N PHE A 73 0.67 11.51 -2.99
CA PHE A 73 -0.42 10.83 -3.70
C PHE A 73 -0.04 9.40 -4.10
N ILE A 74 1.11 9.22 -4.76
CA ILE A 74 1.58 7.90 -5.23
C ILE A 74 1.82 6.95 -4.06
N MET A 75 2.43 7.42 -2.96
CA MET A 75 2.64 6.58 -1.78
C MET A 75 1.32 6.15 -1.13
N MET A 76 0.32 7.04 -1.07
CA MET A 76 -1.00 6.68 -0.53
C MET A 76 -1.79 5.77 -1.47
N LEU A 77 -1.62 5.92 -2.79
CA LEU A 77 -2.15 4.99 -3.78
C LEU A 77 -1.54 3.59 -3.60
N GLY A 78 -0.20 3.51 -3.47
CA GLY A 78 0.52 2.28 -3.17
C GLY A 78 -0.01 1.63 -1.90
N ASN A 79 -0.02 2.38 -0.79
CA ASN A 79 -0.50 1.88 0.51
C ASN A 79 -1.96 1.41 0.47
N TRP A 80 -2.85 2.16 -0.19
CA TRP A 80 -4.25 1.76 -0.37
C TRP A 80 -4.37 0.43 -1.11
N THR A 81 -3.60 0.27 -2.19
CA THR A 81 -3.65 -0.91 -3.06
C THR A 81 -3.05 -2.14 -2.38
N GLN A 82 -1.87 -1.96 -1.79
CA GLN A 82 -1.17 -2.96 -1.00
C GLN A 82 -2.02 -3.56 0.11
N HIS A 83 -2.97 -2.79 0.65
CA HIS A 83 -3.89 -3.17 1.71
C HIS A 83 -5.37 -3.09 1.27
N SER A 84 -5.66 -3.31 -0.02
CA SER A 84 -7.01 -3.15 -0.55
C SER A 84 -7.95 -4.28 -0.14
N PHE A 85 -7.41 -5.47 0.09
CA PHE A 85 -8.15 -6.66 0.51
C PHE A 85 -7.82 -6.99 1.96
N ILE A 86 -8.81 -6.86 2.84
CA ILE A 86 -8.68 -7.06 4.28
C ILE A 86 -9.72 -8.08 4.74
N ASP A 87 -9.28 -9.04 5.54
CA ASP A 87 -10.18 -9.91 6.28
C ASP A 87 -10.56 -9.26 7.62
N ALA A 88 -11.81 -8.81 7.73
CA ALA A 88 -12.32 -8.14 8.92
C ALA A 88 -12.30 -9.04 10.16
N ALA A 89 -12.36 -10.36 9.99
CA ALA A 89 -12.34 -11.32 11.10
C ALA A 89 -10.94 -11.52 11.68
N ASP A 90 -9.88 -11.14 10.95
CA ASP A 90 -8.49 -11.33 11.37
C ASP A 90 -7.61 -10.14 10.93
N PRO A 91 -7.86 -8.93 11.48
CA PRO A 91 -7.23 -7.69 11.03
C PRO A 91 -5.73 -7.60 11.36
N GLY A 92 -5.22 -8.47 12.24
CA GLY A 92 -3.80 -8.52 12.62
C GLY A 92 -2.94 -9.37 11.68
N ASN A 93 -3.55 -10.14 10.78
CA ASN A 93 -2.83 -11.12 9.98
C ASN A 93 -2.30 -10.54 8.66
N HIS A 94 -0.98 -10.45 8.56
CA HIS A 94 -0.28 -9.90 7.39
C HIS A 94 -0.58 -10.66 6.08
N TYR A 95 -0.85 -11.96 6.15
CA TYR A 95 -1.18 -12.76 4.96
C TYR A 95 -2.58 -12.48 4.42
N LYS A 96 -3.50 -12.00 5.27
CA LYS A 96 -4.89 -11.74 4.91
C LYS A 96 -5.18 -10.29 4.54
N ASN A 97 -4.30 -9.39 4.96
CA ASN A 97 -4.52 -7.94 4.91
C ASN A 97 -3.49 -7.19 4.06
N SER A 98 -2.68 -7.94 3.31
CA SER A 98 -1.74 -7.45 2.32
C SER A 98 -1.78 -8.34 1.08
N ILE A 99 -1.29 -7.83 -0.05
CA ILE A 99 -1.19 -8.59 -1.29
C ILE A 99 0.25 -8.79 -1.72
N THR A 100 0.50 -9.79 -2.57
CA THR A 100 1.79 -9.96 -3.23
C THR A 100 1.61 -9.90 -4.75
N CYS A 101 2.45 -9.14 -5.44
CA CYS A 101 2.54 -9.04 -6.89
C CYS A 101 3.86 -9.65 -7.36
N ILE A 102 3.81 -10.76 -8.09
CA ILE A 102 4.98 -11.50 -8.61
C ILE A 102 5.11 -11.34 -10.13
N ASN A 103 6.30 -11.66 -10.64
CA ASN A 103 6.62 -11.70 -12.07
C ASN A 103 6.21 -10.42 -12.84
N THR A 104 6.33 -9.26 -12.19
CA THR A 104 6.03 -7.95 -12.77
C THR A 104 7.30 -7.12 -12.95
N ASN A 105 7.35 -6.29 -14.00
CA ASN A 105 8.43 -5.32 -14.21
C ASN A 105 8.53 -4.29 -13.06
N TYR A 106 7.46 -4.11 -12.28
CA TYR A 106 7.47 -3.30 -11.07
C TYR A 106 8.57 -3.74 -10.10
N ASN A 107 8.72 -5.05 -9.87
CA ASN A 107 9.67 -5.58 -8.89
C ASN A 107 11.14 -5.31 -9.26
N LYS A 108 11.45 -5.19 -10.56
CA LYS A 108 12.80 -4.82 -11.02
C LYS A 108 13.14 -3.36 -10.71
N LYS A 109 12.14 -2.47 -10.77
CA LYS A 109 12.30 -1.03 -10.54
C LYS A 109 12.19 -0.66 -9.06
N CYS A 110 11.40 -1.41 -8.31
CA CYS A 110 11.04 -1.12 -6.93
C CYS A 110 11.57 -2.21 -5.97
N TRP A 111 12.73 -2.81 -6.28
CA TRP A 111 13.43 -3.72 -5.37
C TRP A 111 12.51 -4.78 -4.71
N ASN A 112 11.76 -5.54 -5.52
CA ASN A 112 10.84 -6.57 -5.04
C ASN A 112 9.79 -6.10 -4.00
N ASP A 113 9.43 -4.81 -3.99
CA ASP A 113 8.35 -4.26 -3.15
C ASP A 113 6.98 -4.94 -3.42
N GLY A 114 6.80 -5.55 -4.60
CA GLY A 114 5.61 -6.34 -4.92
C GLY A 114 5.38 -7.50 -3.96
N TYR A 115 6.42 -8.02 -3.29
CA TYR A 115 6.29 -9.07 -2.27
C TYR A 115 5.84 -8.52 -0.90
N HIS A 116 4.82 -7.65 -0.90
CA HIS A 116 4.44 -6.83 0.26
C HIS A 116 4.03 -7.62 1.49
N ILE A 117 3.39 -8.79 1.33
CA ILE A 117 3.09 -9.68 2.47
C ILE A 117 4.38 -10.02 3.22
N SER A 118 5.46 -10.37 2.51
CA SER A 118 6.74 -10.71 3.16
C SER A 118 7.44 -9.50 3.77
N HIS A 119 7.26 -8.29 3.24
CA HIS A 119 7.71 -7.04 3.87
C HIS A 119 7.03 -6.82 5.22
N HIS A 120 5.75 -7.16 5.35
CA HIS A 120 5.06 -7.11 6.65
C HIS A 120 5.50 -8.21 7.60
N VAL A 121 5.71 -9.43 7.10
CA VAL A 121 6.10 -10.59 7.92
C VAL A 121 7.56 -10.48 8.41
N LYS A 122 8.48 -9.99 7.57
CA LYS A 122 9.91 -9.82 7.88
C LYS A 122 10.41 -8.48 7.32
N PRO A 123 10.15 -7.35 7.99
CA PRO A 123 10.46 -6.01 7.48
C PRO A 123 11.96 -5.68 7.38
N THR A 124 12.83 -6.49 7.98
CA THR A 124 14.30 -6.31 7.95
C THR A 124 14.99 -7.21 6.92
N MET A 125 14.24 -8.00 6.17
CA MET A 125 14.76 -8.90 5.13
C MET A 125 15.38 -8.09 3.99
N HIS A 126 16.48 -8.59 3.41
CA HIS A 126 17.03 -7.94 2.24
C HIS A 126 16.12 -8.16 1.03
N TRP A 127 15.93 -7.13 0.21
CA TRP A 127 14.91 -7.15 -0.83
C TRP A 127 15.09 -8.27 -1.88
N THR A 128 16.31 -8.78 -2.06
CA THR A 128 16.60 -9.91 -2.95
C THR A 128 16.06 -11.25 -2.44
N GLU A 129 15.77 -11.36 -1.14
CA GLU A 129 15.39 -12.62 -0.49
C GLU A 129 13.87 -12.86 -0.50
N HIS A 130 13.04 -11.85 -0.77
CA HIS A 130 11.59 -12.00 -0.77
C HIS A 130 11.04 -13.08 -1.71
N PRO A 131 11.56 -13.26 -2.95
CA PRO A 131 11.12 -14.34 -3.82
C PRO A 131 11.39 -15.74 -3.23
N ILE A 132 12.55 -15.92 -2.58
CA ILE A 132 12.91 -17.18 -1.92
C ILE A 132 11.97 -17.41 -0.74
N HIS A 133 11.80 -16.40 0.11
CA HIS A 133 10.91 -16.48 1.26
C HIS A 133 9.45 -16.77 0.87
N PHE A 134 8.97 -16.21 -0.24
CA PHE A 134 7.65 -16.49 -0.78
C PHE A 134 7.48 -17.99 -1.09
N THR A 135 8.41 -18.57 -1.85
CA THR A 135 8.39 -19.98 -2.23
C THR A 135 8.49 -20.91 -1.02
N GLU A 136 9.40 -20.62 -0.09
CA GLU A 136 9.58 -21.40 1.15
C GLU A 136 8.36 -21.38 2.09
N ASN A 137 7.49 -20.38 1.95
CA ASN A 137 6.33 -20.20 2.82
C ASN A 137 5.00 -20.34 2.06
N ILE A 138 5.01 -20.89 0.85
CA ILE A 138 3.83 -20.92 -0.03
C ILE A 138 2.61 -21.60 0.63
N GLN A 139 2.84 -22.61 1.47
CA GLN A 139 1.76 -23.27 2.22
C GLN A 139 1.07 -22.31 3.21
N LYS A 140 1.81 -21.39 3.84
CA LYS A 140 1.21 -20.33 4.68
C LYS A 140 0.36 -19.39 3.86
N TYR A 141 0.76 -19.08 2.62
CA TYR A 141 -0.05 -18.25 1.73
C TYR A 141 -1.38 -18.95 1.40
N ALA A 142 -1.34 -20.25 1.07
CA ALA A 142 -2.52 -21.07 0.80
C ALA A 142 -3.47 -21.13 2.01
N LEU A 143 -2.96 -21.50 3.19
CA LEU A 143 -3.73 -21.61 4.43
C LEU A 143 -4.46 -20.31 4.80
N ASN A 144 -3.85 -19.17 4.53
CA ASN A 144 -4.42 -17.86 4.83
C ASN A 144 -5.30 -17.29 3.70
N LYS A 145 -5.47 -18.04 2.60
CA LYS A 145 -6.16 -17.55 1.40
C LYS A 145 -5.58 -16.21 0.95
N SER A 146 -4.25 -16.11 0.94
CA SER A 146 -3.55 -14.87 0.65
C SER A 146 -3.79 -14.44 -0.80
N ILE A 147 -3.86 -13.14 -1.04
CA ILE A 147 -4.09 -12.62 -2.39
C ILE A 147 -2.76 -12.38 -3.07
N VAL A 148 -2.52 -13.13 -4.14
CA VAL A 148 -1.30 -13.08 -4.94
C VAL A 148 -1.68 -12.85 -6.40
N PHE A 149 -1.06 -11.86 -7.03
CA PHE A 149 -1.23 -11.55 -8.44
C PHE A 149 0.07 -11.78 -9.21
N GLU A 150 -0.06 -12.29 -10.43
CA GLU A 150 1.05 -12.50 -11.37
C GLU A 150 0.96 -11.56 -12.56
N GLY A 151 2.10 -10.98 -12.95
CA GLY A 151 2.24 -10.20 -14.19
C GLY A 151 1.69 -8.76 -14.12
N ILE A 152 1.06 -8.38 -13.01
CA ILE A 152 0.58 -7.02 -12.74
C ILE A 152 1.18 -6.46 -11.44
N GLY A 153 1.36 -5.14 -11.38
CA GLY A 153 1.82 -4.43 -10.20
C GLY A 153 0.69 -3.70 -9.46
N PHE A 154 1.05 -2.94 -8.42
CA PHE A 154 0.07 -2.23 -7.60
C PHE A 154 -0.74 -1.18 -8.36
N LEU A 155 -0.15 -0.52 -9.37
CA LEU A 155 -0.88 0.47 -10.16
C LEU A 155 -1.99 -0.18 -10.99
N GLU A 156 -1.70 -1.31 -11.63
CA GLU A 156 -2.69 -2.05 -12.41
C GLU A 156 -3.79 -2.62 -11.51
N VAL A 157 -3.42 -3.18 -10.35
CA VAL A 157 -4.39 -3.63 -9.34
C VAL A 157 -5.29 -2.47 -8.89
N PHE A 158 -4.72 -1.29 -8.63
CA PHE A 158 -5.47 -0.09 -8.26
C PHE A 158 -6.48 0.29 -9.33
N ILE A 159 -6.03 0.38 -10.59
CA ILE A 159 -6.88 0.73 -11.74
C ILE A 159 -8.03 -0.27 -11.84
N PHE A 160 -7.75 -1.57 -11.80
CA PHE A 160 -8.80 -2.58 -11.89
C PHE A 160 -9.81 -2.49 -10.73
N LEU A 161 -9.35 -2.22 -9.52
CA LEU A 161 -10.24 -1.98 -8.37
C LEU A 161 -11.12 -0.74 -8.56
N MET A 162 -10.56 0.39 -9.01
CA MET A 162 -11.32 1.63 -9.22
C MET A 162 -12.41 1.47 -10.29
N PHE A 163 -12.19 0.61 -11.28
CA PHE A 163 -13.16 0.25 -12.31
C PHE A 163 -13.97 -1.01 -12.00
N LYS A 164 -13.84 -1.58 -10.79
CA LYS A 164 -14.50 -2.83 -10.36
C LYS A 164 -14.30 -4.00 -11.33
N ARG A 165 -13.15 -4.05 -12.01
CA ARG A 165 -12.75 -5.10 -12.97
C ARG A 165 -12.19 -6.33 -12.25
N TYR A 166 -13.02 -6.93 -11.41
CA TYR A 166 -12.66 -8.19 -10.72
C TYR A 166 -12.41 -9.34 -11.69
N ASP A 167 -13.03 -9.30 -12.87
CA ASP A 167 -12.76 -10.21 -13.99
C ASP A 167 -11.32 -10.11 -14.51
N LYS A 168 -10.71 -8.92 -14.47
CA LYS A 168 -9.30 -8.75 -14.84
C LYS A 168 -8.37 -9.15 -13.70
N LEU A 169 -8.73 -8.83 -12.46
CA LEU A 169 -7.97 -9.25 -11.28
C LEU A 169 -7.88 -10.77 -11.17
N GLU A 170 -8.99 -11.47 -11.42
CA GLU A 170 -9.07 -12.94 -11.38
C GLU A 170 -8.13 -13.59 -12.40
N LYS A 171 -8.04 -13.06 -13.63
CA LYS A 171 -7.11 -13.57 -14.65
C LYS A 171 -5.63 -13.50 -14.25
N HIS A 172 -5.29 -12.62 -13.33
CA HIS A 172 -3.94 -12.49 -12.79
C HIS A 172 -3.79 -13.14 -11.43
N PHE A 173 -4.85 -13.72 -10.86
CA PHE A 173 -4.82 -14.32 -9.54
C PHE A 173 -4.09 -15.67 -9.56
N VAL A 174 -3.21 -15.89 -8.58
CA VAL A 174 -2.50 -17.16 -8.43
C VAL A 174 -3.29 -18.09 -7.51
N ASN A 175 -3.86 -19.16 -8.07
CA ASN A 175 -4.56 -20.20 -7.31
C ASN A 175 -3.55 -21.16 -6.64
N ILE A 176 -3.01 -20.73 -5.50
CA ILE A 176 -2.01 -21.48 -4.73
C ILE A 176 -2.63 -22.78 -4.20
N GLU A 177 -1.96 -23.92 -4.44
CA GLU A 177 -2.38 -25.26 -3.98
C GLU A 177 -3.81 -25.65 -4.42
N ASN A 178 -4.31 -25.11 -5.53
CA ASN A 178 -5.70 -25.31 -5.98
C ASN A 178 -6.75 -25.04 -4.88
N SER A 179 -6.47 -24.04 -4.03
CA SER A 179 -7.32 -23.67 -2.88
C SER A 179 -8.72 -23.19 -3.28
N TYR A 180 -8.91 -22.85 -4.56
CA TYR A 180 -10.19 -22.43 -5.12
C TYR A 180 -10.60 -23.33 -6.27
N THR A 181 -11.90 -23.59 -6.36
CA THR A 181 -12.50 -24.47 -7.35
C THR A 181 -12.91 -23.75 -8.64
N SER A 182 -13.06 -22.42 -8.58
CA SER A 182 -13.48 -21.60 -9.71
C SER A 182 -13.02 -20.14 -9.58
N GLY A 183 -12.98 -19.42 -10.70
CA GLY A 183 -12.73 -17.98 -10.71
C GLY A 183 -13.80 -17.17 -9.97
N ASP A 184 -15.05 -17.66 -9.95
CA ASP A 184 -16.14 -17.02 -9.21
C ASP A 184 -15.91 -17.03 -7.70
N GLU A 185 -15.28 -18.09 -7.17
CA GLU A 185 -14.89 -18.19 -5.76
C GLU A 185 -13.81 -17.14 -5.42
N VAL A 186 -12.82 -16.97 -6.31
CA VAL A 186 -11.75 -15.97 -6.19
C VAL A 186 -12.34 -14.55 -6.22
N ILE A 187 -13.23 -14.26 -7.18
CA ILE A 187 -13.91 -12.97 -7.28
C ILE A 187 -14.75 -12.69 -6.04
N SER A 188 -15.45 -13.69 -5.52
CA SER A 188 -16.27 -13.58 -4.32
C SER A 188 -15.42 -13.24 -3.09
N LEU A 189 -14.27 -13.91 -2.92
CA LEU A 189 -13.30 -13.58 -1.87
C LEU A 189 -12.79 -12.14 -1.99
N MET A 190 -12.38 -11.74 -3.20
CA MET A 190 -11.86 -10.39 -3.45
C MET A 190 -12.92 -9.34 -3.10
N LYS A 191 -14.16 -9.50 -3.57
CA LYS A 191 -15.27 -8.60 -3.25
C LYS A 191 -15.55 -8.55 -1.76
N TYR A 192 -15.56 -9.70 -1.07
CA TYR A 192 -15.73 -9.76 0.38
C TYR A 192 -14.65 -8.93 1.08
N ARG A 193 -13.37 -9.14 0.74
CA ARG A 193 -12.24 -8.47 1.38
C ARG A 193 -12.08 -6.99 1.01
N THR A 194 -12.74 -6.50 -0.04
CA THR A 194 -12.77 -5.07 -0.35
C THR A 194 -13.96 -4.35 0.29
N GLN A 195 -14.88 -5.02 0.96
CA GLN A 195 -16.02 -4.35 1.59
C GLN A 195 -15.58 -3.37 2.68
N LYS A 196 -16.43 -2.36 2.93
CA LYS A 196 -16.23 -1.45 4.05
C LYS A 196 -16.48 -2.22 5.34
N ILE A 197 -15.49 -2.21 6.23
CA ILE A 197 -15.62 -2.81 7.56
C ILE A 197 -16.51 -1.86 8.39
N VAL A 198 -17.65 -2.38 8.83
CA VAL A 198 -18.56 -1.68 9.75
C VAL A 198 -18.40 -2.38 11.10
N ASN A 199 -17.95 -1.63 12.10
CA ASN A 199 -17.92 -2.07 13.49
C ASN A 199 -19.28 -1.82 14.14
#